data_AF-A0A953RSC8-F1
#
_entry.id   AF-A0A953RSC8-F1
#
_cell.length_a   1.000
_cell.length_b   1.000
_cell.length_c   1.000
_cell.angle_alpha   90.00
_cell.angle_beta   90.00
_cell.angle_gamma   90.00
#
_symmetry.space_group_name_H-M   'P 1'
#
loop_
_entity.id
_entity.type
_entity.pdbx_description
1 polymer ?
#
loop_
_entity_poly.entity_id
_entity_poly.type
_entity_poly.pdbx_seq_one_letter_code
_entity_poly.pdbx_strand_id
1 'polypeptide(L)'
;GLQSTPSNQTLIGLALVLTFFLMQPVGASIYTQALEPLQTGQINAMDAVQRGTVPIHEFMVHYVREKDVALFVDLAKQQRPHDPNDLAMRILVPAYILSELKAGFQIGAILFLPFMVIDMVVASITTSVGMLQLPPVVISTPLKLLLFVMVDGWGLLIGSLMRSFS
;
A
#
# COMPACT_ATOMS: atom_id res chain seq x y z
N GLY A 1 9.73 19.21 6.63
CA GLY A 1 11.17 19.11 6.94
C GLY A 1 11.98 18.87 5.70
N LEU A 2 11.74 17.78 4.99
CA LEU A 2 12.36 17.51 3.69
C LEU A 2 11.36 17.86 2.58
N GLN A 3 11.43 19.08 2.07
CA GLN A 3 10.73 19.38 0.82
C GLN A 3 11.51 18.65 -0.29
N SER A 4 10.91 17.60 -0.86
CA SER A 4 11.35 16.87 -2.07
C SER A 4 12.43 15.79 -1.97
N THR A 5 12.81 15.31 -0.78
CA THR A 5 13.72 14.15 -0.66
C THR A 5 13.09 13.03 0.16
N PRO A 6 12.98 11.80 -0.38
CA PRO A 6 13.31 11.39 -1.76
C PRO A 6 12.38 12.04 -2.80
N SER A 7 12.82 12.10 -4.06
CA SER A 7 11.99 12.62 -5.14
C SER A 7 10.75 11.73 -5.36
N ASN A 8 9.63 12.32 -5.81
CA ASN A 8 8.42 11.54 -6.13
C ASN A 8 8.71 10.43 -7.15
N GLN A 9 9.61 10.67 -8.12
CA GLN A 9 10.01 9.66 -9.11
C GLN A 9 10.72 8.48 -8.47
N THR A 10 11.60 8.74 -7.49
CA THR A 10 12.28 7.68 -6.73
C THR A 10 11.27 6.84 -5.94
N LEU A 11 10.28 7.47 -5.31
CA LEU A 11 9.23 6.77 -4.58
C LEU A 11 8.35 5.91 -5.49
N ILE A 12 7.98 6.42 -6.67
CA ILE A 12 7.23 5.66 -7.68
C ILE A 12 8.07 4.46 -8.16
N GLY A 13 9.35 4.66 -8.45
CA GLY A 13 10.26 3.59 -8.85
C GLY A 13 10.36 2.49 -7.79
N LEU A 14 10.54 2.87 -6.53
CA LEU A 14 10.55 1.92 -5.41
C LEU A 14 9.22 1.17 -5.29
N ALA A 15 8.08 1.88 -5.36
CA ALA A 15 6.76 1.28 -5.28
C ALA A 15 6.52 0.27 -6.42
N LEU A 16 6.95 0.58 -7.64
CA LEU A 16 6.86 -0.36 -8.77
C LEU A 16 7.71 -1.61 -8.54
N VAL A 17 8.96 -1.46 -8.09
CA VAL A 17 9.84 -2.62 -7.80
C VAL A 17 9.25 -3.50 -6.72
N LEU A 18 8.74 -2.91 -5.63
CA LEU A 18 8.05 -3.65 -4.57
C LEU A 18 6.78 -4.34 -5.08
N THR A 19 6.02 -3.67 -5.96
CA THR A 19 4.83 -4.25 -6.59
C THR A 19 5.19 -5.47 -7.42
N PHE A 20 6.23 -5.40 -8.27
CA PHE A 20 6.70 -6.54 -9.05
C PHE A 20 7.19 -7.69 -8.17
N PHE A 21 7.94 -7.36 -7.11
CA PHE A 21 8.44 -8.36 -6.17
C PHE A 21 7.29 -9.11 -5.48
N LEU A 22 6.28 -8.38 -5.03
CA LEU A 22 5.12 -8.92 -4.32
C LEU A 22 4.15 -9.67 -5.25
N MET A 23 3.98 -9.20 -6.48
CA MET A 23 3.09 -9.79 -7.48
C MET A 23 3.73 -10.93 -8.27
N GLN A 24 4.99 -11.30 -7.99
CA GLN A 24 5.70 -12.39 -8.65
C GLN A 24 4.90 -13.72 -8.69
N PRO A 25 4.29 -14.23 -7.59
CA PRO A 25 3.51 -15.46 -7.63
C PRO A 25 2.23 -15.33 -8.49
N VAL A 26 1.55 -14.18 -8.43
CA VAL A 26 0.37 -13.89 -9.27
C VAL A 26 0.77 -13.89 -10.75
N GLY A 27 1.87 -13.21 -11.09
CA GLY A 27 2.41 -13.17 -12.44
C GLY A 27 2.81 -14.55 -12.97
N ALA A 28 3.43 -15.40 -12.14
CA ALA A 28 3.75 -16.78 -12.50
C ALA A 28 2.50 -17.63 -12.75
N SER A 29 1.45 -17.43 -11.95
CA SER A 29 0.15 -18.08 -12.14
C SER A 29 -0.51 -17.66 -13.46
N ILE A 30 -0.51 -16.35 -13.77
CA ILE A 30 -1.02 -15.84 -15.06
C ILE A 30 -0.23 -16.42 -16.23
N TYR A 31 1.10 -16.50 -16.11
CA TYR A 31 1.95 -17.04 -17.16
C TYR A 31 1.58 -18.49 -17.50
N THR A 32 1.53 -19.35 -16.48
CA THR A 32 1.29 -20.79 -16.65
C THR A 32 -0.16 -21.12 -17.01
N GLN A 33 -1.14 -20.38 -16.47
CA GLN A 33 -2.55 -20.70 -16.66
C GLN A 33 -3.18 -20.04 -17.89
N ALA A 34 -2.63 -18.91 -18.34
CA ALA A 34 -3.20 -18.12 -19.44
C ALA A 34 -2.20 -17.88 -20.59
N LEU A 35 -0.99 -17.40 -20.31
CA LEU A 35 -0.08 -16.97 -21.38
C LEU A 35 0.52 -18.15 -22.18
N GLU A 36 1.03 -19.17 -21.49
CA GLU A 36 1.61 -20.36 -22.12
C GLU A 36 0.57 -21.17 -22.92
N PRO A 37 -0.65 -21.45 -22.40
CA PRO A 37 -1.70 -22.10 -23.18
C PRO A 37 -2.16 -21.29 -24.40
N LEU A 38 -2.13 -19.95 -24.32
CA LEU A 38 -2.46 -19.07 -25.45
C LEU A 38 -1.39 -19.15 -26.54
N GLN A 39 -0.11 -19.11 -26.16
CA GLN A 39 1.02 -19.19 -27.10
C GLN A 39 1.11 -20.55 -27.80
N THR A 40 0.73 -21.62 -27.10
CA THR A 40 0.69 -22.98 -27.65
C THR A 40 -0.61 -23.29 -28.39
N GLY A 41 -1.53 -22.32 -28.49
CA GLY A 41 -2.80 -22.46 -29.22
C GLY A 41 -3.83 -23.37 -28.54
N GLN A 42 -3.65 -23.70 -27.25
CA GLN A 42 -4.57 -24.53 -26.47
C GLN A 42 -5.84 -23.77 -26.06
N ILE A 43 -5.75 -22.45 -25.93
CA ILE A 43 -6.88 -21.58 -25.59
C ILE A 43 -6.91 -20.37 -26.51
N ASN A 44 -8.09 -19.77 -26.67
CA ASN A 44 -8.24 -18.50 -27.37
C ASN A 44 -7.92 -17.30 -26.45
N ALA A 45 -7.86 -16.10 -27.02
CA ALA A 45 -7.55 -14.88 -26.27
C ALA A 45 -8.58 -14.56 -25.18
N MET A 46 -9.86 -14.87 -25.38
CA MET A 46 -10.91 -14.61 -24.37
C MET A 46 -10.78 -15.55 -23.17
N ASP A 47 -10.52 -16.82 -23.42
CA ASP A 47 -10.26 -17.82 -22.39
C ASP A 47 -9.00 -17.47 -21.60
N ALA A 48 -7.96 -16.94 -22.26
CA ALA A 48 -6.74 -16.47 -21.62
C ALA A 48 -7.02 -15.30 -20.67
N VAL A 49 -7.86 -14.34 -21.07
CA VAL A 49 -8.26 -13.23 -20.19
C VAL A 49 -9.04 -13.74 -18.98
N GLN A 50 -9.98 -14.68 -19.19
CA GLN A 50 -10.74 -15.27 -18.08
C GLN A 50 -9.82 -15.99 -17.09
N ARG A 51 -8.94 -16.87 -17.57
CA ARG A 51 -7.98 -17.59 -16.72
C ARG A 51 -6.98 -16.67 -16.04
N GLY A 52 -6.49 -15.65 -16.75
CA GLY A 52 -5.54 -14.67 -16.20
C GLY A 52 -6.16 -13.75 -15.14
N THR A 53 -7.48 -13.59 -15.14
CA THR A 53 -8.19 -12.77 -14.15
C THR A 53 -8.34 -13.50 -12.81
N VAL A 54 -8.43 -14.83 -12.80
CA VAL A 54 -8.58 -15.64 -11.58
C VAL A 54 -7.51 -15.37 -10.52
N PRO A 55 -6.19 -15.46 -10.80
CA PRO A 55 -5.17 -15.23 -9.78
C PRO A 55 -5.13 -13.77 -9.28
N ILE A 56 -5.53 -12.80 -10.11
CA ILE A 56 -5.67 -11.40 -9.69
C ILE A 56 -6.86 -11.24 -8.75
N HIS A 57 -7.97 -11.91 -9.07
CA HIS A 57 -9.18 -11.93 -8.25
C HIS A 57 -8.90 -12.54 -6.88
N GLU A 58 -8.33 -13.74 -6.84
CA GLU A 58 -7.94 -14.43 -5.59
C GLU A 58 -7.01 -13.56 -4.73
N PHE A 59 -6.03 -12.90 -5.35
CA PHE A 59 -5.15 -11.97 -4.66
C PHE A 59 -5.94 -10.83 -3.99
N MET A 60 -6.84 -10.16 -4.71
CA MET A 60 -7.64 -9.08 -4.14
C MET A 60 -8.60 -9.57 -3.06
N VAL A 61 -9.22 -10.74 -3.24
CA VAL A 61 -10.10 -11.35 -2.21
C VAL A 61 -9.33 -11.62 -0.91
N HIS A 62 -8.06 -12.02 -1.01
CA HIS A 62 -7.25 -12.29 0.17
C HIS A 62 -6.97 -11.06 1.03
N TYR A 63 -6.78 -9.89 0.41
CA TYR A 63 -6.39 -8.65 1.12
C TYR A 63 -7.55 -7.66 1.34
N VAL A 64 -8.65 -7.80 0.61
CA VAL A 64 -9.81 -6.93 0.79
C VAL A 64 -10.48 -7.18 2.15
N ARG A 65 -10.90 -6.10 2.81
CA ARG A 65 -11.64 -6.21 4.07
C ARG A 65 -13.12 -6.46 3.77
N GLU A 66 -13.72 -7.45 4.43
CA GLU A 66 -15.14 -7.78 4.28
C GLU A 66 -16.08 -6.58 4.46
N LYS A 67 -15.73 -5.67 5.39
CA LYS A 67 -16.48 -4.43 5.67
C LYS A 67 -16.50 -3.49 4.46
N ASP A 68 -15.39 -3.43 3.74
CA ASP A 68 -15.24 -2.59 2.56
C ASP A 68 -15.94 -3.24 1.35
N VAL A 69 -15.91 -4.56 1.23
CA VAL A 69 -16.74 -5.30 0.26
C VAL A 69 -18.23 -5.04 0.51
N ALA A 70 -18.68 -5.20 1.75
CA ALA A 70 -20.09 -5.02 2.12
C ALA A 70 -20.61 -3.63 1.74
N LEU A 71 -19.80 -2.59 1.96
CA LEU A 71 -20.13 -1.23 1.54
C LEU A 71 -20.42 -1.15 0.04
N PHE A 72 -19.56 -1.71 -0.81
CA PHE A 72 -19.76 -1.66 -2.27
C PHE A 72 -20.86 -2.60 -2.76
N VAL A 73 -21.11 -3.73 -2.10
CA VAL A 73 -22.26 -4.61 -2.38
C VAL A 73 -23.57 -3.88 -2.09
N ASP A 74 -23.66 -3.21 -0.94
CA ASP A 74 -24.84 -2.43 -0.53
C ASP A 74 -25.08 -1.26 -1.49
N LEU A 75 -24.02 -0.54 -1.88
CA LEU A 75 -24.11 0.53 -2.89
C LEU A 75 -24.54 0.02 -4.27
N ALA A 76 -24.09 -1.17 -4.66
CA ALA A 76 -24.46 -1.81 -5.91
C ALA A 76 -25.88 -2.42 -5.89
N LYS A 77 -26.56 -2.44 -4.73
CA LYS A 77 -27.85 -3.09 -4.50
C LYS A 77 -27.87 -4.56 -4.96
N GLN A 78 -26.75 -5.25 -4.82
CA GLN A 78 -26.64 -6.66 -5.15
C GLN A 78 -26.90 -7.53 -3.92
N GLN A 79 -27.31 -8.78 -4.13
CA GLN A 79 -27.36 -9.75 -3.05
C GLN A 79 -25.94 -10.01 -2.55
N ARG A 80 -25.81 -10.22 -1.24
CA ARG A 80 -24.51 -10.56 -0.65
C ARG A 80 -24.04 -11.89 -1.26
N PRO A 81 -22.83 -11.95 -1.83
CA PRO A 81 -22.30 -13.20 -2.36
C PRO A 81 -22.20 -14.24 -1.24
N HIS A 82 -22.46 -15.50 -1.58
CA HIS A 82 -22.29 -16.64 -0.67
C HIS A 82 -20.82 -17.03 -0.53
N ASP A 83 -20.05 -16.88 -1.60
CA ASP A 83 -18.61 -17.15 -1.66
C ASP A 83 -17.84 -15.87 -2.03
N PRO A 84 -16.73 -15.55 -1.35
CA PRO A 84 -15.83 -14.46 -1.74
C PRO A 84 -15.36 -14.53 -3.20
N ASN A 85 -15.25 -15.73 -3.78
CA ASN A 85 -14.85 -15.94 -5.17
C ASN A 85 -15.92 -15.53 -6.19
N ASP A 86 -17.18 -15.41 -5.78
CA ASP A 86 -18.28 -14.97 -6.65
C ASP A 86 -18.35 -13.44 -6.80
N LEU A 87 -17.46 -12.70 -6.13
CA LEU A 87 -17.45 -11.24 -6.18
C LEU A 87 -17.15 -10.73 -7.60
N ALA A 88 -18.08 -9.97 -8.17
CA ALA A 88 -17.83 -9.30 -9.44
C ALA A 88 -16.64 -8.33 -9.32
N MET A 89 -15.77 -8.33 -10.33
CA MET A 89 -14.57 -7.48 -10.36
C MET A 89 -14.88 -5.98 -10.18
N ARG A 90 -16.06 -5.54 -10.65
CA ARG A 90 -16.57 -4.17 -10.49
C ARG A 90 -16.79 -3.75 -9.02
N ILE A 91 -17.03 -4.71 -8.13
CA ILE A 91 -17.17 -4.48 -6.68
C ILE A 91 -15.83 -4.71 -5.99
N LEU A 92 -15.13 -5.79 -6.36
CA LEU A 92 -13.89 -6.19 -5.71
C LEU A 92 -12.78 -5.14 -5.85
N VAL A 93 -12.56 -4.62 -7.07
CA VAL A 93 -11.49 -3.62 -7.33
C VAL A 93 -11.63 -2.37 -6.46
N PRO A 94 -12.77 -1.65 -6.43
CA PRO A 94 -12.88 -0.46 -5.59
C PRO A 94 -12.87 -0.78 -4.08
N ALA A 95 -13.40 -1.93 -3.67
CA ALA A 95 -13.34 -2.38 -2.27
C ALA A 95 -11.90 -2.66 -1.82
N TYR A 96 -11.12 -3.33 -2.67
CA TYR A 96 -9.69 -3.60 -2.45
C TYR A 96 -8.90 -2.30 -2.35
N ILE A 97 -9.08 -1.37 -3.30
CA ILE A 97 -8.41 -0.06 -3.27
C ILE A 97 -8.72 0.70 -1.97
N LEU A 98 -9.98 0.67 -1.51
CA LEU A 98 -10.36 1.31 -0.24
C LEU A 98 -9.70 0.63 0.97
N SER A 99 -9.65 -0.70 0.97
CA SER A 99 -9.02 -1.50 2.03
C SER A 99 -7.53 -1.17 2.15
N GLU A 100 -6.83 -1.13 1.01
CA GLU A 100 -5.41 -0.82 0.93
C GLU A 100 -5.11 0.63 1.28
N LEU A 101 -5.95 1.59 0.84
CA LEU A 101 -5.80 2.99 1.22
C LEU A 101 -5.91 3.17 2.73
N LYS A 102 -6.86 2.48 3.38
CA LYS A 102 -6.99 2.49 4.85
C LYS A 102 -5.77 1.87 5.53
N ALA A 103 -5.28 0.74 5.03
CA ALA A 103 -4.08 0.10 5.57
C ALA A 103 -2.85 1.02 5.44
N GLY A 104 -2.64 1.63 4.27
CA GLY A 104 -1.58 2.60 4.03
C GLY A 104 -1.67 3.83 4.94
N PHE A 105 -2.88 4.35 5.18
CA PHE A 105 -3.09 5.44 6.14
C PHE A 105 -2.77 5.03 7.58
N GLN A 106 -3.16 3.82 7.99
CA GLN A 106 -2.85 3.29 9.33
C GLN A 106 -1.35 3.16 9.55
N ILE A 107 -0.66 2.53 8.59
CA ILE A 107 0.80 2.39 8.61
C ILE A 107 1.46 3.77 8.67
N GLY A 108 1.07 4.68 7.78
CA GLY A 108 1.57 6.05 7.73
C GLY A 108 1.35 6.83 9.02
N ALA A 109 0.18 6.70 9.64
CA ALA A 109 -0.14 7.35 10.91
C ALA A 109 0.76 6.86 12.05
N ILE A 110 0.94 5.54 12.17
CA ILE A 110 1.79 4.93 13.21
C ILE A 110 3.24 5.40 13.04
N LEU A 111 3.74 5.42 11.81
CA LEU A 111 5.10 5.87 11.50
C LEU A 111 5.28 7.39 11.72
N PHE A 112 4.21 8.16 11.60
CA PHE A 112 4.24 9.61 11.81
C PHE A 112 4.32 10.00 13.29
N LEU A 113 3.74 9.21 14.19
CA LEU A 113 3.69 9.48 15.64
C LEU A 113 5.06 9.84 16.27
N PRO A 114 6.15 9.07 16.10
CA PRO A 114 7.43 9.42 16.72
C PRO A 114 7.97 10.77 16.24
N PHE A 115 7.75 11.11 14.96
CA PHE A 115 8.18 12.39 14.41
C PHE A 115 7.34 13.56 14.92
N MET A 116 6.04 13.34 15.15
CA MET A 116 5.17 14.32 15.78
C MET A 116 5.63 14.64 17.21
N VAL A 117 6.02 13.62 17.98
CA VAL A 117 6.56 13.81 19.34
C VAL A 117 7.81 14.67 19.30
N ILE A 118 8.74 14.40 18.37
CA ILE A 118 9.95 15.23 18.20
C ILE A 118 9.56 16.69 17.90
N ASP A 119 8.61 16.94 17.00
CA ASP A 119 8.18 18.31 16.70
C ASP A 119 7.61 19.03 17.92
N MET A 120 6.74 18.37 18.68
CA MET A 120 6.13 18.96 19.88
C MET A 120 7.18 19.26 20.96
N VAL A 121 8.12 18.34 21.18
CA VAL A 121 9.21 18.51 22.15
C VAL A 121 10.12 19.66 21.72
N VAL A 122 10.59 19.67 20.47
CA VAL A 122 11.48 20.73 19.95
C VAL A 122 10.80 22.09 19.97
N ALA A 123 9.52 22.17 19.60
CA ALA A 123 8.74 23.41 19.68
C ALA A 123 8.67 23.93 21.12
N SER A 124 8.33 23.06 22.08
CA SER A 124 8.21 23.45 23.50
C SER A 124 9.53 23.98 24.08
N ILE A 125 10.67 23.36 23.74
CA ILE A 125 12.00 23.79 24.17
C ILE A 125 12.38 25.13 23.51
N THR A 126 12.18 25.26 22.20
CA THR A 126 12.55 26.48 21.45
C THR A 126 11.76 27.70 21.96
N THR A 127 10.47 27.52 22.23
CA THR A 127 9.62 28.56 22.83
C THR A 127 10.09 28.91 24.25
N SER A 128 10.47 27.93 25.05
CA SER A 128 10.94 28.14 26.43
C SER A 128 12.27 28.89 26.51
N VAL A 129 13.18 28.69 25.55
CA VAL A 129 14.47 29.41 25.47
C VAL A 129 14.31 30.83 24.88
N GLY A 130 13.12 31.20 24.40
CA GLY A 130 12.84 32.53 23.84
C GLY A 130 13.31 32.71 22.39
N MET A 131 13.64 31.62 21.69
CA MET A 131 14.10 31.65 20.31
C MET A 131 12.93 31.72 19.32
N LEU A 132 12.14 32.80 19.38
CA LEU A 132 10.93 32.95 18.57
C LEU A 132 11.20 33.12 17.07
N GLN A 133 12.41 33.54 16.68
CA GLN A 133 12.76 33.81 15.28
C GLN A 133 13.22 32.58 14.49
N LEU A 134 13.65 31.50 15.18
CA LEU A 134 14.03 30.27 14.51
C LEU A 134 12.84 29.31 14.48
N PRO A 135 12.32 28.93 13.30
CA PRO A 135 11.23 27.99 13.22
C PRO A 135 11.63 26.64 13.84
N PRO A 136 10.86 26.07 14.78
CA PRO A 136 11.19 24.80 15.43
C PRO A 136 11.45 23.65 14.44
N VAL A 137 10.84 23.70 13.26
CA VAL A 137 11.00 22.73 12.16
C VAL A 137 12.45 22.64 11.67
N VAL A 138 13.21 23.75 11.70
CA VAL A 138 14.62 23.77 11.29
C VAL A 138 15.47 22.93 12.24
N ILE A 139 15.14 22.96 13.53
CA ILE A 139 15.83 22.20 14.58
C ILE A 139 15.35 20.74 14.59
N SER A 140 14.05 20.50 14.40
CA SER A 140 13.49 19.15 14.47
C SER A 140 13.88 18.28 13.26
N THR A 141 14.04 18.86 12.07
CA THR A 141 14.35 18.12 10.84
C THR A 141 15.62 17.23 10.93
N PRO A 142 16.80 17.73 11.34
CA PRO A 142 17.99 16.89 11.49
C PRO A 142 17.83 15.81 12.57
N LEU A 143 17.11 16.09 13.67
CA LEU A 143 16.83 15.10 14.72
C LEU A 143 15.97 13.94 14.19
N LYS A 144 14.95 14.25 13.38
CA LYS A 144 14.11 13.23 12.74
C LYS A 144 14.91 12.37 11.77
N LEU A 145 15.79 12.98 10.99
CA LEU A 145 16.68 12.25 10.08
C LEU A 145 17.60 11.29 10.84
N LEU A 146 18.21 11.76 11.92
CA LEU A 146 19.05 10.93 12.79
C LEU A 146 18.24 9.76 13.36
N LEU A 147 17.06 10.03 13.95
CA LEU A 147 16.19 8.98 14.46
C LEU A 147 15.85 7.96 13.36
N PHE A 148 15.41 8.43 12.20
CA PHE A 148 14.99 7.57 11.09
C PHE A 148 16.13 6.68 10.59
N VAL A 149 17.36 7.20 10.50
CA VAL A 149 18.53 6.39 10.11
C VAL A 149 18.92 5.42 11.24
N MET A 150 18.89 5.86 12.50
CA MET A 150 19.28 5.05 13.66
C MET A 150 18.39 3.82 13.85
N VAL A 151 17.10 3.92 13.50
CA VAL A 151 16.15 2.81 13.65
C VAL A 151 16.02 1.95 12.39
N ASP A 152 16.86 2.17 11.38
CA ASP A 152 16.67 1.59 10.04
C ASP A 152 15.25 1.82 9.50
N GLY A 153 14.85 3.08 9.43
CA GLY A 153 13.49 3.48 9.10
C GLY A 153 13.03 3.00 7.72
N TRP A 154 13.94 2.86 6.75
CA TRP A 154 13.61 2.26 5.45
C TRP A 154 13.29 0.77 5.57
N GLY A 155 14.07 0.02 6.35
CA GLY A 155 13.77 -1.38 6.65
C GLY A 155 12.43 -1.54 7.38
N LEU A 156 12.13 -0.67 8.34
CA LEU A 156 10.84 -0.66 9.04
C LEU A 156 9.66 -0.33 8.12
N LEU A 157 9.83 0.64 7.21
CA LEU A 157 8.82 1.02 6.22
C LEU A 157 8.50 -0.15 5.30
N ILE A 158 9.53 -0.68 4.62
CA ILE A 158 9.37 -1.76 3.65
C ILE A 158 8.87 -3.02 4.35
N GLY A 159 9.44 -3.37 5.50
CA GLY A 159 9.02 -4.53 6.28
C GLY A 159 7.56 -4.44 6.76
N SER A 160 7.09 -3.25 7.14
CA SER A 160 5.69 -3.06 7.56
C SER A 160 4.72 -3.12 6.38
N LEU A 161 5.13 -2.61 5.21
CA LEU A 161 4.36 -2.77 3.98
C LEU A 161 4.29 -4.23 3.57
N MET A 162 5.42 -4.94 3.51
CA MET A 162 5.46 -6.36 3.12
C MET A 162 4.66 -7.26 4.07
N ARG A 163 4.69 -6.99 5.39
CA ARG A 163 3.86 -7.71 6.37
C ARG A 163 2.36 -7.45 6.22
N SER A 164 1.95 -6.34 5.60
CA SER A 164 0.54 -6.09 5.29
C SER A 164 0.02 -7.00 4.19
N PHE A 165 0.92 -7.60 3.40
CA PHE A 165 0.61 -8.50 2.30
C PHE A 165 1.12 -9.93 2.56
N SER A 166 1.14 -10.35 3.82
CA SER A 166 1.57 -11.68 4.26
C SER A 166 0.59 -12.27 5.26
#